data_AF-A0A9E8SK89-F1
#
_entry.id   AF-A0A9E8SK89-F1
#
_cell.length_a   1.000
_cell.length_b   1.000
_cell.length_c   1.000
_cell.angle_alpha   90.00
_cell.angle_beta   90.00
_cell.angle_gamma   90.00
#
_symmetry.space_group_name_H-M   'P 1'
#
loop_
_entity.id
_entity.type
_entity.pdbx_description
1 polymer ?
#
loop_
_entity_poly.entity_id
_entity_poly.type
_entity_poly.pdbx_seq_one_letter_code
_entity_poly.pdbx_strand_id
1 'polypeptide(L)'
;MMKTLILSFILVLTGIHYAAAQQISIDRGIKAGGLWCFPLASDSLTYYYLPASASLATTEKGLPGFSFLRYVTLQENTSGKSISDAGGGAVLHFLVTYNTTDEQVRKAESILQKKGAPKATIKGPVVFKKARYSLISSTLDRDQSHVLRTGEAPVLENSSLAFSFELTPVDSKILLESFKTGTSDVSVIFDFTFEGLTDSYDAKLEVDWAKTHLENSGGVTAKIYYFGTDVQIEIDKLMRKEAIRLTTSGENRTMEALVDRVYNKMIELLYEPVRPETETKPTDDITDLIPKTIANSLKEVQKAIPFALNASYKRRSTRTEGSTVYDFKGRSTIERHHFLTFNIGDIYSRYGADPAVFRDVPLSDETFQQREVSINIDGAVERDFNNMVNNVVVTLRKIHQDSSVTVKEILINKEFFKKSTSPSLSYLNQGDHDRMRWLNYEYQVTWQFPGGGRLASEWTKANSPVVNIYLPYKRWKMDFSGDMKKLEEMGIVAISVQASYPFAGLQKPERITIKPPENLESRNLEITVPNDQQEIDYSITWIRKDGSRLTREGKDKHGLVFIDNVPVN
;
A
#
# COMPACT_ATOMS: atom_id res chain seq x y z
N MET A 1 -77.20 9.22 36.60
CA MET A 1 -76.27 9.59 35.50
C MET A 1 -75.20 8.51 35.47
N MET A 2 -75.44 7.44 34.71
CA MET A 2 -74.61 6.24 34.67
C MET A 2 -74.63 5.77 33.22
N LYS A 3 -73.46 5.72 32.55
CA LYS A 3 -73.31 5.13 31.23
C LYS A 3 -72.08 4.24 31.26
N THR A 4 -72.33 2.95 31.11
CA THR A 4 -71.32 1.89 31.01
C THR A 4 -71.44 1.26 29.63
N LEU A 5 -70.29 1.20 28.95
CA LEU A 5 -69.82 0.23 27.97
C LEU A 5 -70.83 -0.62 27.16
N ILE A 6 -70.75 -0.50 25.83
CA ILE A 6 -70.99 -1.62 24.91
C ILE A 6 -69.74 -1.80 24.06
N LEU A 7 -69.24 -3.03 24.11
CA LEU A 7 -68.05 -3.57 23.46
C LEU A 7 -68.45 -4.05 22.05
N SER A 8 -67.85 -3.49 20.99
CA SER A 8 -67.90 -4.09 19.64
C SER A 8 -66.50 -4.52 19.23
N PHE A 9 -66.30 -5.83 19.19
CA PHE A 9 -65.08 -6.50 18.76
C PHE A 9 -65.13 -6.65 17.24
N ILE A 10 -64.45 -5.76 16.51
CA ILE A 10 -64.21 -5.92 15.06
C ILE A 10 -62.86 -6.62 14.92
N LEU A 11 -62.92 -7.91 14.59
CA LEU A 11 -61.78 -8.74 14.23
C LEU A 11 -61.29 -8.32 12.83
N VAL A 12 -60.28 -7.45 12.76
CA VAL A 12 -59.59 -7.16 11.51
C VAL A 12 -58.63 -8.31 11.22
N LEU A 13 -59.03 -9.20 10.30
CA LEU A 13 -58.12 -10.13 9.62
C LEU A 13 -57.15 -9.31 8.75
N THR A 14 -56.04 -8.84 9.32
CA THR A 14 -54.89 -8.44 8.51
C THR A 14 -54.22 -9.72 8.01
N GLY A 15 -54.45 -10.03 6.73
CA GLY A 15 -53.70 -11.06 6.03
C GLY A 15 -52.21 -10.74 6.11
N ILE A 16 -51.47 -11.57 6.83
CA ILE A 16 -50.01 -11.60 6.78
C ILE A 16 -49.68 -12.09 5.38
N HIS A 17 -49.41 -11.17 4.45
CA HIS A 17 -48.70 -11.49 3.23
C HIS A 17 -47.30 -11.94 3.67
N TYR A 18 -47.13 -13.25 3.82
CA TYR A 18 -45.81 -13.85 3.80
C TYR A 18 -45.12 -13.30 2.55
N ALA A 19 -44.03 -12.56 2.74
CA ALA A 19 -43.12 -12.22 1.67
C ALA A 19 -42.66 -13.55 1.07
N ALA A 20 -43.31 -13.95 -0.02
CA ALA A 20 -42.94 -15.16 -0.74
C ALA A 20 -41.52 -14.91 -1.24
N ALA A 21 -40.55 -15.58 -0.62
CA ALA A 21 -39.19 -15.60 -1.13
C ALA A 21 -39.25 -15.91 -2.63
N GLN A 22 -38.40 -15.23 -3.42
CA GLN A 22 -38.34 -15.38 -4.87
C GLN A 22 -37.81 -16.79 -5.22
N GLN A 23 -38.67 -17.78 -5.11
CA GLN A 23 -38.33 -19.18 -5.29
C GLN A 23 -38.51 -19.52 -6.76
N ILE A 24 -37.45 -19.34 -7.56
CA ILE A 24 -37.46 -19.63 -9.00
C ILE A 24 -37.38 -21.15 -9.27
N SER A 25 -37.93 -21.61 -10.40
CA SER A 25 -37.81 -23.00 -10.86
C SER A 25 -36.53 -23.15 -11.67
N ILE A 26 -35.51 -23.77 -11.09
CA ILE A 26 -34.15 -23.75 -11.63
C ILE A 26 -33.99 -24.62 -12.89
N ASP A 27 -34.75 -25.72 -12.97
CA ASP A 27 -34.71 -26.66 -14.09
C ASP A 27 -35.50 -26.16 -15.31
N ARG A 28 -36.32 -25.11 -15.13
CA ARG A 28 -37.16 -24.50 -16.18
C ARG A 28 -36.58 -23.20 -16.72
N GLY A 29 -35.26 -23.00 -16.55
CA GLY A 29 -34.56 -21.85 -17.12
C GLY A 29 -34.63 -21.84 -18.65
N ILE A 30 -35.02 -20.70 -19.24
CA ILE A 30 -35.11 -20.52 -20.68
C ILE A 30 -34.19 -19.38 -21.09
N LYS A 31 -33.36 -19.62 -22.11
CA LYS A 31 -32.59 -18.56 -22.75
C LYS A 31 -33.46 -17.77 -23.75
N ALA A 32 -33.64 -16.48 -23.49
CA ALA A 32 -34.45 -15.57 -24.30
C ALA A 32 -33.78 -14.20 -24.38
N GLY A 33 -33.66 -13.64 -25.59
CA GLY A 33 -33.09 -12.30 -25.78
C GLY A 33 -31.63 -12.13 -25.35
N GLY A 34 -30.89 -13.22 -25.11
CA GLY A 34 -29.54 -13.19 -24.55
C GLY A 34 -29.48 -13.38 -23.03
N LEU A 35 -30.64 -13.37 -22.35
CA LEU A 35 -30.77 -13.55 -20.91
C LEU A 35 -31.18 -14.98 -20.56
N TRP A 36 -30.71 -15.48 -19.43
CA TRP A 36 -31.30 -16.66 -18.78
C TRP A 36 -32.48 -16.20 -17.93
N CYS A 37 -33.67 -16.70 -18.24
CA CYS A 37 -34.90 -16.34 -17.54
C CYS A 37 -35.48 -17.58 -16.84
N PHE A 38 -35.78 -17.47 -15.55
CA PHE A 38 -36.33 -18.56 -14.74
C PHE A 38 -37.74 -18.19 -14.27
N PRO A 39 -38.74 -19.06 -14.46
CA PRO A 39 -40.09 -18.81 -13.97
C PRO A 39 -40.13 -18.93 -12.44
N LEU A 40 -41.06 -18.24 -11.81
CA LEU A 40 -41.35 -18.41 -10.39
C LEU A 40 -41.96 -19.80 -10.16
N ALA A 41 -41.57 -20.48 -9.09
CA ALA A 41 -42.05 -21.82 -8.79
C ALA A 41 -43.57 -21.86 -8.50
N SER A 42 -44.14 -20.75 -8.03
CA SER A 42 -45.58 -20.56 -7.77
C SER A 42 -46.35 -19.98 -8.96
N ASP A 43 -45.69 -19.35 -9.92
CA ASP A 43 -46.30 -18.73 -11.09
C ASP A 43 -45.42 -18.90 -12.33
N SER A 44 -45.85 -19.75 -13.26
CA SER A 44 -45.13 -20.06 -14.49
C SER A 44 -45.13 -18.93 -15.52
N LEU A 45 -45.91 -17.85 -15.32
CA LEU A 45 -45.93 -16.67 -16.20
C LEU A 45 -45.06 -15.52 -15.68
N THR A 46 -44.61 -15.57 -14.43
CA THR A 46 -43.70 -14.56 -13.87
C THR A 46 -42.26 -15.07 -13.92
N TYR A 47 -41.38 -14.33 -14.57
CA TYR A 47 -39.98 -14.70 -14.76
C TYR A 47 -39.02 -13.69 -14.10
N TYR A 48 -37.83 -14.20 -13.76
CA TYR A 48 -36.68 -13.42 -13.32
C TYR A 48 -35.45 -13.77 -14.13
N TYR A 49 -34.54 -12.83 -14.32
CA TYR A 49 -33.40 -13.01 -15.21
C TYR A 49 -32.06 -13.03 -14.46
N LEU A 50 -31.06 -13.69 -15.03
CA LEU A 50 -29.67 -13.49 -14.62
C LEU A 50 -29.06 -12.34 -15.42
N PRO A 51 -28.30 -11.43 -14.79
CA PRO A 51 -27.65 -10.34 -15.49
C PRO A 51 -26.72 -10.88 -16.57
N ALA A 52 -26.61 -10.17 -17.70
CA ALA A 52 -25.88 -10.68 -18.86
C ALA A 52 -24.58 -9.94 -19.18
N SER A 53 -24.36 -8.76 -18.62
CA SER A 53 -23.19 -7.93 -18.93
C SER A 53 -22.62 -7.22 -17.72
N ALA A 54 -21.31 -7.03 -17.76
CA ALA A 54 -20.58 -6.12 -16.90
C ALA A 54 -19.83 -5.10 -17.76
N SER A 55 -19.68 -3.88 -17.26
CA SER A 55 -19.10 -2.75 -17.97
C SER A 55 -18.47 -1.76 -16.99
N LEU A 56 -17.74 -0.77 -17.50
CA LEU A 56 -17.34 0.37 -16.68
C LEU A 56 -18.59 1.15 -16.25
N ALA A 57 -18.63 1.56 -14.99
CA ALA A 57 -19.66 2.47 -14.54
C ALA A 57 -19.59 3.77 -15.36
N THR A 58 -20.72 4.44 -15.53
CA THR A 58 -20.77 5.72 -16.25
C THR A 58 -21.04 6.83 -15.24
N THR A 59 -20.27 7.91 -15.32
CA THR A 59 -20.46 9.10 -14.48
C THR A 59 -21.71 9.89 -14.93
N GLU A 60 -22.18 10.82 -14.11
CA GLU A 60 -23.31 11.71 -14.47
C GLU A 60 -23.07 12.50 -15.76
N LYS A 61 -21.81 12.74 -16.12
CA LYS A 61 -21.40 13.44 -17.34
C LYS A 61 -21.26 12.53 -18.56
N GLY A 62 -21.59 11.25 -18.44
CA GLY A 62 -21.47 10.28 -19.54
C GLY A 62 -20.06 9.73 -19.77
N LEU A 63 -19.07 10.13 -18.95
CA LEU A 63 -17.70 9.60 -19.03
C LEU A 63 -17.60 8.23 -18.35
N PRO A 64 -16.71 7.34 -18.80
CA PRO A 64 -16.45 6.10 -18.10
C PRO A 64 -15.87 6.41 -16.72
N GLY A 65 -16.25 5.63 -15.72
CA GLY A 65 -15.62 5.60 -14.40
C GLY A 65 -14.24 4.97 -14.51
N PHE A 66 -13.34 5.62 -15.23
CA PHE A 66 -11.97 5.19 -15.51
C PHE A 66 -11.08 6.42 -15.56
N SER A 67 -9.91 6.33 -14.94
CA SER A 67 -8.87 7.35 -14.95
C SER A 67 -7.51 6.68 -14.94
N PHE A 68 -6.64 7.12 -15.85
CA PHE A 68 -5.25 6.72 -15.94
C PHE A 68 -4.35 7.96 -15.94
N LEU A 69 -3.83 8.28 -14.75
CA LEU A 69 -2.98 9.44 -14.50
C LEU A 69 -1.52 9.00 -14.47
N ARG A 70 -0.74 9.36 -15.49
CA ARG A 70 0.71 9.14 -15.48
C ARG A 70 1.40 10.39 -14.97
N TYR A 71 2.49 10.20 -14.24
CA TYR A 71 3.21 11.31 -13.67
C TYR A 71 4.72 11.13 -13.81
N VAL A 72 5.43 12.25 -13.93
CA VAL A 72 6.87 12.28 -14.18
C VAL A 72 7.57 13.07 -13.07
N THR A 73 8.69 12.55 -12.57
CA THR A 73 9.52 13.21 -11.56
C THR A 73 10.93 13.44 -12.07
N LEU A 74 11.58 14.49 -11.56
CA LEU A 74 13.02 14.67 -11.79
C LEU A 74 13.77 13.58 -11.00
N GLN A 75 14.71 12.92 -11.66
CA GLN A 75 15.62 11.97 -11.04
C GLN A 75 17.04 12.53 -11.14
N GLU A 76 17.83 12.38 -10.08
CA GLU A 76 19.20 12.88 -10.08
C GLU A 76 20.03 12.18 -11.14
N ASN A 77 20.65 12.98 -12.00
CA ASN A 77 21.51 12.50 -13.06
C ASN A 77 22.92 12.28 -12.53
N THR A 78 23.18 11.07 -12.05
CA THR A 78 24.50 10.64 -11.57
C THR A 78 25.48 10.31 -12.69
N SER A 79 25.02 10.30 -13.95
CA SER A 79 25.75 9.76 -15.10
C SER A 79 26.41 10.81 -15.99
N GLY A 80 26.24 12.12 -15.69
CA GLY A 80 26.83 13.21 -16.47
C GLY A 80 26.31 13.33 -17.92
N LYS A 81 25.23 12.63 -18.28
CA LYS A 81 24.61 12.72 -19.62
C LYS A 81 23.76 13.98 -19.72
N SER A 82 23.67 14.62 -20.88
CA SER A 82 22.79 15.79 -21.05
C SER A 82 21.29 15.45 -21.04
N ILE A 83 20.94 14.20 -21.34
CA ILE A 83 19.59 13.63 -21.27
C ILE A 83 19.68 12.35 -20.44
N SER A 84 18.92 12.30 -19.35
CA SER A 84 18.80 11.13 -18.47
C SER A 84 17.33 10.73 -18.35
N ASP A 85 17.11 9.48 -17.93
CA ASP A 85 15.76 9.01 -17.65
C ASP A 85 15.15 9.81 -16.48
N ALA A 86 13.86 10.10 -16.60
CA ALA A 86 13.07 10.70 -15.54
C ALA A 86 12.45 9.60 -14.68
N GLY A 87 12.25 9.90 -13.40
CA GLY A 87 11.42 9.04 -12.54
C GLY A 87 9.94 9.23 -12.84
N GLY A 88 9.08 8.55 -12.10
CA GLY A 88 7.64 8.73 -12.20
C GLY A 88 6.86 7.46 -11.92
N GLY A 89 5.65 7.41 -12.44
CA GLY A 89 4.74 6.29 -12.29
C GLY A 89 3.37 6.61 -12.87
N ALA A 90 2.36 5.86 -12.43
CA ALA A 90 0.98 6.18 -12.74
C ALA A 90 0.01 5.73 -11.65
N VAL A 91 -1.17 6.31 -11.66
CA VAL A 91 -2.33 5.90 -10.87
C VAL A 91 -3.43 5.48 -11.82
N LEU A 92 -3.86 4.23 -11.70
CA LEU A 92 -5.03 3.69 -12.38
C LEU A 92 -6.20 3.63 -11.39
N HIS A 93 -7.34 4.18 -11.79
CA HIS A 93 -8.59 4.05 -11.05
C HIS A 93 -9.72 3.69 -11.99
N PHE A 94 -10.55 2.70 -11.64
CA PHE A 94 -11.73 2.38 -12.42
C PHE A 94 -12.85 1.78 -11.58
N LEU A 95 -14.07 1.94 -12.09
CA LEU A 95 -15.32 1.49 -11.50
C LEU A 95 -15.98 0.49 -12.44
N VAL A 96 -16.28 -0.71 -11.95
CA VAL A 96 -16.98 -1.75 -12.72
C VAL A 96 -18.37 -1.95 -12.14
N THR A 97 -19.36 -2.04 -13.01
CA THR A 97 -20.73 -2.40 -12.64
C THR A 97 -21.23 -3.52 -13.53
N TYR A 98 -22.25 -4.23 -13.06
CA TYR A 98 -23.00 -5.17 -13.88
C TYR A 98 -24.45 -4.72 -13.95
N ASN A 99 -24.99 -4.81 -15.15
CA ASN A 99 -26.33 -4.37 -15.45
C ASN A 99 -26.92 -5.17 -16.61
N THR A 100 -28.25 -5.10 -16.69
CA THR A 100 -29.01 -5.57 -17.84
C THR A 100 -29.88 -4.40 -18.29
N THR A 101 -29.84 -4.08 -19.58
CA THR A 101 -30.59 -2.92 -20.08
C THR A 101 -32.08 -3.24 -20.20
N ASP A 102 -32.93 -2.22 -20.03
CA ASP A 102 -34.38 -2.37 -20.23
C ASP A 102 -34.73 -2.92 -21.62
N GLU A 103 -33.93 -2.58 -22.63
CA GLU A 103 -34.09 -3.10 -23.99
C GLU A 103 -33.87 -4.61 -24.05
N GLN A 104 -32.82 -5.12 -23.37
CA GLN A 104 -32.56 -6.56 -23.28
C GLN A 104 -33.71 -7.28 -22.56
N VAL A 105 -34.22 -6.71 -21.48
CA VAL A 105 -35.36 -7.27 -20.73
C VAL A 105 -36.62 -7.34 -21.61
N ARG A 106 -36.98 -6.25 -22.29
CA ARG A 106 -38.14 -6.21 -23.21
C ARG A 106 -38.00 -7.21 -24.36
N LYS A 107 -36.78 -7.34 -24.92
CA LYS A 107 -36.49 -8.31 -25.97
C LYS A 107 -36.63 -9.76 -25.47
N ALA A 108 -36.11 -10.05 -24.28
CA ALA A 108 -36.26 -11.36 -23.65
C ALA A 108 -37.73 -11.70 -23.40
N GLU A 109 -38.51 -10.76 -22.85
CA GLU A 109 -39.94 -10.91 -22.59
C GLU A 109 -40.73 -11.22 -23.86
N SER A 110 -40.51 -10.45 -24.94
CA SER A 110 -41.16 -10.70 -26.24
C SER A 110 -40.83 -12.09 -26.80
N ILE A 111 -39.60 -12.58 -26.61
CA ILE A 111 -39.19 -13.92 -27.06
C ILE A 111 -39.84 -15.01 -26.19
N LEU A 112 -39.93 -14.83 -24.87
CA LEU A 112 -40.64 -15.76 -23.98
C LEU A 112 -42.11 -15.88 -24.37
N GLN A 113 -42.76 -14.75 -24.68
CA GLN A 113 -44.16 -14.71 -25.12
C GLN A 113 -44.37 -15.50 -26.42
N LYS A 114 -43.45 -15.38 -27.37
CA LYS A 114 -43.48 -16.14 -28.64
C LYS A 114 -43.18 -17.63 -28.48
N LYS A 115 -42.41 -18.02 -27.45
CA LYS A 115 -41.96 -19.40 -27.22
C LYS A 115 -42.96 -20.29 -26.48
N GLY A 116 -44.15 -19.78 -26.12
CA GLY A 116 -45.21 -20.59 -25.53
C GLY A 116 -45.80 -20.06 -24.22
N ALA A 117 -45.40 -18.87 -23.77
CA ALA A 117 -45.99 -18.22 -22.59
C ALA A 117 -46.53 -16.81 -22.94
N PRO A 118 -47.68 -16.69 -23.64
CA PRO A 118 -48.13 -15.44 -24.26
C PRO A 118 -48.33 -14.26 -23.30
N LYS A 119 -48.47 -14.54 -22.00
CA LYS A 119 -48.63 -13.55 -20.92
C LYS A 119 -47.42 -13.48 -19.99
N ALA A 120 -46.27 -14.00 -20.41
CA ALA A 120 -45.05 -13.97 -19.61
C ALA A 120 -44.62 -12.54 -19.32
N THR A 121 -44.25 -12.27 -18.07
CA THR A 121 -43.69 -10.98 -17.64
C THR A 121 -42.38 -11.20 -16.89
N ILE A 122 -41.40 -10.33 -17.12
CA ILE A 122 -40.11 -10.34 -16.43
C ILE A 122 -40.13 -9.27 -15.33
N LYS A 123 -39.93 -9.68 -14.07
CA LYS A 123 -40.04 -8.77 -12.90
C LYS A 123 -38.74 -8.11 -12.49
N GLY A 124 -37.60 -8.70 -12.81
CA GLY A 124 -36.30 -8.20 -12.40
C GLY A 124 -35.22 -9.29 -12.36
N PRO A 125 -34.04 -8.96 -11.81
CA PRO A 125 -32.97 -9.93 -11.67
C PRO A 125 -33.29 -10.99 -10.61
N VAL A 126 -32.63 -12.14 -10.70
CA VAL A 126 -32.59 -13.14 -9.63
C VAL A 126 -31.87 -12.54 -8.42
N VAL A 127 -32.44 -12.69 -7.23
CA VAL A 127 -31.77 -12.31 -5.99
C VAL A 127 -30.61 -13.28 -5.72
N PHE A 128 -29.40 -12.73 -5.61
CA PHE A 128 -28.20 -13.48 -5.31
C PHE A 128 -28.01 -13.64 -3.80
N LYS A 129 -27.65 -14.85 -3.37
CA LYS A 129 -27.25 -15.14 -2.00
C LYS A 129 -25.86 -14.59 -1.69
N LYS A 130 -24.97 -14.68 -2.67
CA LYS A 130 -23.58 -14.24 -2.55
C LYS A 130 -23.08 -13.77 -3.91
N ALA A 131 -22.22 -12.76 -3.92
CA ALA A 131 -21.50 -12.33 -5.10
C ALA A 131 -20.01 -12.14 -4.73
N ARG A 132 -19.12 -12.63 -5.59
CA ARG A 132 -17.68 -12.46 -5.48
C ARG A 132 -17.12 -11.89 -6.77
N TYR A 133 -15.95 -11.28 -6.69
CA TYR A 133 -15.20 -10.92 -7.89
C TYR A 133 -13.75 -11.42 -7.80
N SER A 134 -13.15 -11.59 -8.97
CA SER A 134 -11.73 -11.85 -9.18
C SER A 134 -11.20 -10.86 -10.21
N LEU A 135 -10.17 -10.10 -9.84
CA LEU A 135 -9.43 -9.24 -10.76
C LEU A 135 -8.20 -9.99 -11.29
N ILE A 136 -8.03 -9.95 -12.61
CA ILE A 136 -6.97 -10.63 -13.35
C ILE A 136 -6.22 -9.57 -14.16
N SER A 137 -4.92 -9.46 -13.93
CA SER A 137 -3.98 -8.71 -14.76
C SER A 137 -2.56 -9.19 -14.48
N SER A 138 -1.74 -9.27 -15.54
CA SER A 138 -0.32 -9.63 -15.44
C SER A 138 0.57 -8.44 -15.09
N THR A 139 0.12 -7.21 -15.39
CA THR A 139 0.86 -5.95 -15.20
C THR A 139 0.59 -5.31 -13.83
N LEU A 140 -0.59 -5.54 -13.26
CA LEU A 140 -0.97 -5.01 -11.94
C LEU A 140 -0.47 -5.88 -10.78
N ASP A 141 0.21 -7.01 -11.07
CA ASP A 141 0.64 -8.00 -10.07
C ASP A 141 2.07 -7.71 -9.58
N ARG A 142 2.25 -7.72 -8.27
CA ARG A 142 3.57 -7.59 -7.63
C ARG A 142 4.10 -8.91 -7.08
N ASP A 143 3.26 -9.95 -6.94
CA ASP A 143 3.59 -11.19 -6.19
C ASP A 143 3.36 -12.51 -6.97
N GLN A 144 3.58 -12.51 -8.30
CA GLN A 144 3.65 -13.70 -9.17
C GLN A 144 2.43 -14.64 -9.15
N SER A 145 1.28 -14.22 -8.62
CA SER A 145 0.02 -14.96 -8.71
C SER A 145 -0.92 -14.23 -9.66
N HIS A 146 -1.18 -14.79 -10.85
CA HIS A 146 -2.03 -14.20 -11.90
C HIS A 146 -3.48 -13.81 -11.46
N VAL A 147 -3.87 -14.10 -10.21
CA VAL A 147 -5.08 -13.60 -9.55
C VAL A 147 -4.68 -12.55 -8.51
N LEU A 148 -4.89 -11.28 -8.86
CA LEU A 148 -4.44 -10.13 -8.08
C LEU A 148 -5.19 -9.93 -6.78
N ARG A 149 -6.51 -10.12 -6.86
CA ARG A 149 -7.42 -9.79 -5.76
C ARG A 149 -8.74 -10.50 -5.96
N THR A 150 -9.20 -11.17 -4.91
CA THR A 150 -10.58 -11.66 -4.82
C THR A 150 -11.28 -10.94 -3.67
N GLY A 151 -12.57 -10.65 -3.84
CA GLY A 151 -13.34 -9.92 -2.84
C GLY A 151 -14.84 -10.20 -2.96
N GLU A 152 -15.62 -9.57 -2.09
CA GLU A 152 -17.07 -9.57 -2.18
C GLU A 152 -17.53 -8.55 -3.21
N ALA A 153 -18.51 -8.92 -4.03
CA ALA A 153 -19.17 -8.04 -4.97
C ALA A 153 -20.56 -7.65 -4.42
N PRO A 154 -21.13 -6.52 -4.86
CA PRO A 154 -22.53 -6.22 -4.61
C PRO A 154 -23.43 -7.33 -5.17
N VAL A 155 -24.50 -7.65 -4.45
CA VAL A 155 -25.54 -8.58 -4.90
C VAL A 155 -26.65 -7.89 -5.71
N LEU A 156 -26.68 -6.54 -5.71
CA LEU A 156 -27.65 -5.73 -6.45
C LEU A 156 -27.03 -5.16 -7.73
N GLU A 157 -27.75 -5.30 -8.84
CA GLU A 157 -27.40 -4.66 -10.13
C GLU A 157 -27.23 -3.14 -9.97
N ASN A 158 -26.42 -2.56 -10.86
CA ASN A 158 -26.10 -1.12 -10.90
C ASN A 158 -25.29 -0.59 -9.72
N SER A 159 -24.88 -1.46 -8.79
CA SER A 159 -23.85 -1.12 -7.81
C SER A 159 -22.47 -1.20 -8.47
N SER A 160 -21.55 -0.33 -8.06
CA SER A 160 -20.19 -0.25 -8.64
C SER A 160 -19.14 -0.78 -7.67
N LEU A 161 -18.15 -1.49 -8.21
CA LEU A 161 -16.91 -1.87 -7.53
C LEU A 161 -15.80 -0.91 -7.93
N ALA A 162 -15.06 -0.40 -6.95
CA ALA A 162 -13.95 0.52 -7.17
C ALA A 162 -12.59 -0.16 -7.05
N PHE A 163 -11.69 0.15 -7.99
CA PHE A 163 -10.34 -0.36 -8.05
C PHE A 163 -9.34 0.79 -8.21
N SER A 164 -8.25 0.76 -7.44
CA SER A 164 -7.19 1.77 -7.48
C SER A 164 -5.82 1.12 -7.37
N PHE A 165 -4.88 1.50 -8.24
CA PHE A 165 -3.53 0.97 -8.29
C PHE A 165 -2.50 2.07 -8.51
N GLU A 166 -1.36 1.95 -7.84
CA GLU A 166 -0.16 2.72 -8.15
C GLU A 166 0.79 1.85 -8.97
N LEU A 167 1.36 2.43 -10.03
CA LEU A 167 2.13 1.73 -11.05
C LEU A 167 3.53 2.34 -11.17
N THR A 168 4.50 1.46 -11.43
CA THR A 168 5.85 1.89 -11.81
C THR A 168 5.85 2.51 -13.22
N PRO A 169 6.92 3.21 -13.64
CA PRO A 169 7.03 3.72 -15.01
C PRO A 169 6.89 2.62 -16.08
N VAL A 170 7.44 1.44 -15.81
CA VAL A 170 7.40 0.29 -16.73
C VAL A 170 5.99 -0.25 -16.84
N ASP A 171 5.34 -0.55 -15.71
CA ASP A 171 3.97 -1.08 -15.67
C ASP A 171 2.98 -0.09 -16.29
N SER A 172 3.16 1.20 -16.00
CA SER A 172 2.37 2.28 -16.60
C SER A 172 2.44 2.25 -18.13
N LYS A 173 3.64 2.07 -18.69
CA LYS A 173 3.82 2.04 -20.14
C LYS A 173 3.22 0.78 -20.76
N ILE A 174 3.44 -0.39 -20.15
CA ILE A 174 2.86 -1.65 -20.62
C ILE A 174 1.33 -1.57 -20.63
N LEU A 175 0.75 -1.09 -19.53
CA LEU A 175 -0.69 -1.02 -19.39
C LEU A 175 -1.33 0.01 -20.35
N LEU A 176 -0.65 1.14 -20.58
CA LEU A 176 -1.09 2.11 -21.60
C LEU A 176 -1.16 1.49 -22.99
N GLU A 177 -0.12 0.75 -23.39
CA GLU A 177 -0.13 0.08 -24.69
C GLU A 177 -1.19 -1.03 -24.73
N SER A 178 -1.44 -1.71 -23.60
CA SER A 178 -2.50 -2.71 -23.49
C SER A 178 -3.90 -2.12 -23.68
N PHE A 179 -4.19 -0.93 -23.14
CA PHE A 179 -5.47 -0.23 -23.31
C PHE A 179 -5.76 0.24 -24.75
N LYS A 180 -4.75 0.21 -25.63
CA LYS A 180 -4.89 0.48 -27.07
C LYS A 180 -5.23 -0.77 -27.88
N THR A 181 -5.31 -1.93 -27.23
CA THR A 181 -5.65 -3.20 -27.86
C THR A 181 -7.09 -3.58 -27.57
N GLY A 182 -7.70 -4.40 -28.44
CA GLY A 182 -9.09 -4.85 -28.28
C GLY A 182 -9.38 -5.62 -26.99
N THR A 183 -8.34 -6.19 -26.37
CA THR A 183 -8.42 -6.97 -25.12
C THR A 183 -7.29 -6.56 -24.20
N SER A 184 -7.56 -5.58 -23.35
CA SER A 184 -6.59 -5.09 -22.35
C SER A 184 -6.20 -6.19 -21.35
N ASP A 185 -5.08 -6.01 -20.66
CA ASP A 185 -4.59 -6.91 -19.61
C ASP A 185 -5.43 -6.81 -18.32
N VAL A 186 -6.51 -6.04 -18.28
CA VAL A 186 -7.37 -5.90 -17.09
C VAL A 186 -8.72 -6.56 -17.31
N SER A 187 -8.98 -7.63 -16.56
CA SER A 187 -10.26 -8.34 -16.57
C SER A 187 -10.82 -8.52 -15.17
N VAL A 188 -12.13 -8.42 -15.03
CA VAL A 188 -12.88 -8.71 -13.80
C VAL A 188 -13.87 -9.83 -14.08
N ILE A 189 -13.83 -10.88 -13.26
CA ILE A 189 -14.80 -11.97 -13.28
C ILE A 189 -15.67 -11.86 -12.04
N PHE A 190 -16.98 -11.81 -12.21
CA PHE A 190 -17.96 -11.95 -11.14
C PHE A 190 -18.43 -13.40 -11.06
N ASP A 191 -18.60 -13.89 -9.83
CA ASP A 191 -19.19 -15.19 -9.48
C ASP A 191 -20.37 -14.95 -8.56
N PHE A 192 -21.57 -15.16 -9.08
CA PHE A 192 -22.83 -15.00 -8.37
C PHE A 192 -23.41 -16.34 -7.97
N THR A 193 -23.69 -16.53 -6.68
CA THR A 193 -24.40 -17.68 -6.16
C THR A 193 -25.89 -17.36 -6.02
N PHE A 194 -26.75 -18.14 -6.66
CA PHE A 194 -28.21 -18.04 -6.53
C PHE A 194 -28.83 -19.39 -6.21
N GLU A 195 -30.03 -19.35 -5.64
CA GLU A 195 -30.79 -20.52 -5.26
C GLU A 195 -32.06 -20.66 -6.11
N GLY A 196 -32.47 -21.90 -6.35
CA GLY A 196 -33.73 -22.19 -7.03
C GLY A 196 -34.26 -23.57 -6.67
N LEU A 197 -35.56 -23.74 -6.87
CA LEU A 197 -36.26 -25.00 -6.65
C LEU A 197 -36.12 -25.90 -7.86
N THR A 198 -35.77 -27.16 -7.63
CA THR A 198 -35.85 -28.17 -8.67
C THR A 198 -37.29 -28.43 -9.10
N ASP A 199 -37.45 -29.07 -10.25
CA ASP A 199 -38.72 -29.68 -10.59
C ASP A 199 -39.10 -30.77 -9.57
N SER A 200 -40.40 -31.06 -9.50
CA SER A 200 -40.90 -32.12 -8.63
C SER A 200 -40.41 -33.47 -9.13
N TYR A 201 -39.76 -34.23 -8.25
CA TYR A 201 -39.48 -35.63 -8.52
C TYR A 201 -40.49 -36.51 -7.78
N ASP A 202 -40.83 -37.63 -8.40
CA ASP A 202 -41.59 -38.72 -7.79
C ASP A 202 -40.73 -39.98 -7.91
N ALA A 203 -40.32 -40.50 -6.76
CA ALA A 203 -39.47 -41.68 -6.67
C ALA A 203 -40.12 -42.73 -5.77
N LYS A 204 -40.14 -43.97 -6.24
CA LYS A 204 -40.66 -45.10 -5.47
C LYS A 204 -39.50 -46.01 -5.09
N LEU A 205 -39.36 -46.25 -3.80
CA LEU A 205 -38.46 -47.25 -3.25
C LEU A 205 -39.28 -48.49 -2.87
N GLU A 206 -39.04 -49.58 -3.58
CA GLU A 206 -39.63 -50.88 -3.28
C GLU A 206 -38.57 -51.73 -2.55
N VAL A 207 -38.92 -52.23 -1.38
CA VAL A 207 -38.08 -53.15 -0.60
C VAL A 207 -38.77 -54.50 -0.54
N ASP A 208 -38.13 -55.52 -1.10
CA ASP A 208 -38.56 -56.92 -1.01
C ASP A 208 -37.86 -57.57 0.19
N TRP A 209 -38.54 -57.57 1.34
CA TRP A 209 -37.95 -58.00 2.62
C TRP A 209 -37.49 -59.45 2.59
N ALA A 210 -38.15 -60.31 1.81
CA ALA A 210 -37.76 -61.71 1.64
C ALA A 210 -36.37 -61.85 0.99
N LYS A 211 -36.00 -60.94 0.09
CA LYS A 211 -34.69 -60.90 -0.59
C LYS A 211 -33.64 -60.08 0.15
N THR A 212 -34.02 -59.33 1.19
CA THR A 212 -33.04 -58.61 2.02
C THR A 212 -32.26 -59.54 2.96
N HIS A 213 -32.76 -60.76 3.19
CA HIS A 213 -32.04 -61.79 3.92
C HIS A 213 -30.79 -62.24 3.13
N LEU A 214 -29.61 -61.87 3.61
CA LEU A 214 -28.37 -62.44 3.12
C LEU A 214 -28.18 -63.82 3.75
N GLU A 215 -28.15 -64.86 2.92
CA GLU A 215 -27.68 -66.18 3.34
C GLU A 215 -26.26 -66.05 3.89
N ASN A 216 -26.03 -66.63 5.07
CA ASN A 216 -24.71 -66.72 5.69
C ASN A 216 -23.77 -67.51 4.77
N SER A 217 -23.04 -66.79 3.92
CA SER A 217 -21.98 -67.40 3.12
C SER A 217 -20.82 -67.79 4.04
N GLY A 218 -20.85 -69.05 4.47
CA GLY A 218 -19.68 -69.88 4.75
C GLY A 218 -18.65 -69.32 5.73
N GLY A 219 -18.83 -69.65 7.02
CA GLY A 219 -17.70 -70.05 7.87
C GLY A 219 -16.77 -68.96 8.42
N VAL A 220 -17.28 -67.86 8.97
CA VAL A 220 -16.57 -67.04 9.98
C VAL A 220 -17.63 -66.39 10.89
N THR A 221 -17.35 -66.33 12.20
CA THR A 221 -18.13 -65.71 13.29
C THR A 221 -19.05 -64.57 12.84
N ALA A 222 -20.35 -64.69 13.09
CA ALA A 222 -21.35 -63.68 12.75
C ALA A 222 -20.96 -62.31 13.33
N LYS A 223 -20.63 -61.34 12.47
CA LYS A 223 -20.38 -59.96 12.90
C LYS A 223 -21.69 -59.37 13.43
N ILE A 224 -21.76 -59.14 14.74
CA ILE A 224 -22.94 -58.57 15.41
C ILE A 224 -23.01 -57.04 15.23
N TYR A 225 -21.89 -56.41 14.85
CA TYR A 225 -21.75 -54.96 14.69
C TYR A 225 -21.17 -54.63 13.31
N TYR A 226 -21.79 -53.65 12.64
CA TYR A 226 -21.38 -53.11 11.34
C TYR A 226 -20.88 -51.68 11.52
N PHE A 227 -19.78 -51.31 10.86
CA PHE A 227 -19.34 -49.91 10.76
C PHE A 227 -20.04 -49.21 9.59
N GLY A 228 -20.09 -47.87 9.59
CA GLY A 228 -20.83 -47.10 8.57
C GLY A 228 -20.47 -47.47 7.12
N THR A 229 -19.21 -47.84 6.85
CA THR A 229 -18.75 -48.31 5.53
C THR A 229 -19.22 -49.71 5.17
N ASP A 230 -19.35 -50.62 6.15
CA ASP A 230 -19.87 -51.98 5.93
C ASP A 230 -21.36 -51.95 5.57
N VAL A 231 -22.12 -51.04 6.21
CA VAL A 231 -23.55 -50.83 5.97
C VAL A 231 -23.81 -50.32 4.55
N GLN A 232 -22.99 -49.39 4.05
CA GLN A 232 -23.10 -48.87 2.68
C GLN A 232 -22.87 -49.98 1.64
N ILE A 233 -21.82 -50.80 1.80
CA ILE A 233 -21.52 -51.92 0.90
C ILE A 233 -22.66 -52.95 0.88
N GLU A 234 -23.31 -53.18 2.02
CA GLU A 234 -24.43 -54.12 2.14
C GLU A 234 -25.68 -53.59 1.42
N ILE A 235 -26.03 -52.32 1.62
CA ILE A 235 -27.13 -51.66 0.89
C ILE A 235 -26.88 -51.69 -0.62
N ASP A 236 -25.64 -51.44 -1.07
CA ASP A 236 -25.29 -51.52 -2.50
C ASP A 236 -25.45 -52.92 -3.08
N LYS A 237 -25.18 -53.96 -2.27
CA LYS A 237 -25.40 -55.36 -2.67
C LYS A 237 -26.90 -55.66 -2.79
N LEU A 238 -27.73 -55.14 -1.88
CA LEU A 238 -29.17 -55.32 -1.92
C LEU A 238 -29.82 -54.61 -3.10
N MET A 239 -29.35 -53.41 -3.46
CA MET A 239 -29.79 -52.72 -4.68
C MET A 239 -29.39 -53.49 -5.96
N ARG A 240 -28.15 -53.99 -6.04
CA ARG A 240 -27.68 -54.79 -7.19
C ARG A 240 -28.41 -56.12 -7.36
N LYS A 241 -28.88 -56.72 -6.26
CA LYS A 241 -29.68 -57.96 -6.27
C LYS A 241 -31.17 -57.71 -6.51
N GLU A 242 -31.58 -56.47 -6.80
CA GLU A 242 -32.98 -56.05 -6.95
C GLU A 242 -33.85 -56.36 -5.71
N ALA A 243 -33.24 -56.62 -4.55
CA ALA A 243 -33.95 -56.74 -3.28
C ALA A 243 -34.46 -55.37 -2.81
N ILE A 244 -33.82 -54.32 -3.29
CA ILE A 244 -34.23 -52.93 -3.14
C ILE A 244 -34.26 -52.32 -4.54
N ARG A 245 -35.42 -51.82 -4.96
CA ARG A 245 -35.61 -51.23 -6.28
C ARG A 245 -36.03 -49.77 -6.12
N LEU A 246 -35.17 -48.86 -6.59
CA LEU A 246 -35.50 -47.44 -6.70
C LEU A 246 -35.95 -47.16 -8.13
N THR A 247 -37.21 -46.79 -8.30
CA THR A 247 -37.73 -46.26 -9.58
C THR A 247 -37.91 -44.76 -9.46
N THR A 248 -37.42 -44.02 -10.43
CA THR A 248 -37.57 -42.56 -10.47
C THR A 248 -38.35 -42.19 -11.72
N SER A 249 -39.26 -41.23 -11.60
CA SER A 249 -39.97 -40.64 -12.73
C SER A 249 -39.65 -39.15 -12.79
N GLY A 250 -39.01 -38.75 -13.90
CA GLY A 250 -38.53 -37.39 -14.14
C GLY A 250 -37.21 -37.37 -14.91
N GLU A 251 -37.02 -36.39 -15.79
CA GLU A 251 -35.77 -36.19 -16.54
C GLU A 251 -34.66 -35.66 -15.60
N ASN A 252 -33.94 -36.61 -15.02
CA ASN A 252 -32.56 -36.61 -14.53
C ASN A 252 -31.83 -35.25 -14.26
N ARG A 253 -31.36 -35.05 -13.01
CA ARG A 253 -30.00 -34.54 -12.66
C ARG A 253 -29.68 -34.39 -11.16
N THR A 254 -30.64 -34.56 -10.25
CA THR A 254 -30.38 -34.56 -8.80
C THR A 254 -30.67 -35.93 -8.18
N MET A 255 -30.00 -36.97 -8.69
CA MET A 255 -30.04 -38.31 -8.10
C MET A 255 -29.34 -38.34 -6.74
N GLU A 256 -28.26 -37.58 -6.52
CA GLU A 256 -27.48 -37.62 -5.26
C GLU A 256 -28.31 -37.31 -4.01
N ALA A 257 -28.97 -36.15 -3.94
CA ALA A 257 -29.77 -35.77 -2.76
C ALA A 257 -31.02 -36.66 -2.53
N LEU A 258 -31.52 -37.32 -3.58
CA LEU A 258 -32.58 -38.32 -3.47
C LEU A 258 -32.03 -39.65 -2.97
N VAL A 259 -30.91 -40.08 -3.55
CA VAL A 259 -30.16 -41.28 -3.17
C VAL A 259 -29.75 -41.18 -1.71
N ASP A 260 -29.19 -40.07 -1.25
CA ASP A 260 -28.82 -39.84 0.16
C ASP A 260 -30.01 -40.00 1.11
N ARG A 261 -31.18 -39.45 0.75
CA ARG A 261 -32.42 -39.62 1.53
C ARG A 261 -32.88 -41.07 1.56
N VAL A 262 -32.80 -41.76 0.42
CA VAL A 262 -33.12 -43.18 0.29
C VAL A 262 -32.16 -44.02 1.14
N TYR A 263 -30.85 -43.77 1.10
CA TYR A 263 -29.83 -44.42 1.94
C TYR A 263 -30.12 -44.22 3.43
N ASN A 264 -30.35 -42.98 3.86
CA ASN A 264 -30.65 -42.69 5.26
C ASN A 264 -31.91 -43.43 5.74
N LYS A 265 -32.95 -43.48 4.90
CA LYS A 265 -34.17 -44.22 5.23
C LYS A 265 -33.94 -45.73 5.30
N MET A 266 -33.15 -46.28 4.38
CA MET A 266 -32.77 -47.70 4.41
C MET A 266 -32.00 -48.07 5.67
N ILE A 267 -31.06 -47.22 6.11
CA ILE A 267 -30.30 -47.43 7.34
C ILE A 267 -31.23 -47.42 8.56
N GLU A 268 -32.14 -46.45 8.66
CA GLU A 268 -33.13 -46.36 9.75
C GLU A 268 -34.02 -47.61 9.85
N LEU A 269 -34.40 -48.17 8.69
CA LEU A 269 -35.26 -49.34 8.59
C LEU A 269 -34.51 -50.66 8.87
N LEU A 270 -33.28 -50.79 8.40
CA LEU A 270 -32.51 -52.04 8.46
C LEU A 270 -31.64 -52.14 9.71
N TYR A 271 -31.28 -51.02 10.33
CA TYR A 271 -30.30 -50.97 11.42
C TYR A 271 -30.76 -50.08 12.58
N GLU A 272 -30.26 -50.39 13.77
CA GLU A 272 -30.38 -49.60 14.99
C GLU A 272 -28.98 -49.10 15.40
N PRO A 273 -28.83 -47.81 15.74
CA PRO A 273 -27.55 -47.28 16.20
C PRO A 273 -27.23 -47.82 17.59
N VAL A 274 -26.01 -48.31 17.79
CA VAL A 274 -25.48 -48.75 19.09
C VAL A 274 -24.35 -47.81 19.49
N ARG A 275 -24.33 -47.35 20.74
CA ARG A 275 -23.17 -46.64 21.29
C ARG A 275 -22.16 -47.70 21.76
N PRO A 276 -20.95 -47.80 21.18
CA PRO A 276 -19.96 -48.75 21.67
C PRO A 276 -19.45 -48.31 23.05
N GLU A 277 -19.38 -49.22 24.02
CA GLU A 277 -18.81 -48.97 25.34
C GLU A 277 -17.28 -49.09 25.39
N THR A 278 -16.58 -49.34 24.28
CA THR A 278 -15.10 -49.38 24.30
C THR A 278 -14.49 -49.16 22.92
N GLU A 279 -13.46 -48.32 22.88
CA GLU A 279 -12.67 -47.99 21.70
C GLU A 279 -11.73 -49.15 21.32
N THR A 280 -11.92 -49.76 20.16
CA THR A 280 -10.88 -50.50 19.46
C THR A 280 -10.79 -50.01 18.02
N LYS A 281 -9.60 -49.58 17.61
CA LYS A 281 -9.31 -49.01 16.28
C LYS A 281 -9.41 -50.08 15.19
N PRO A 282 -9.85 -49.75 13.96
CA PRO A 282 -9.90 -50.70 12.85
C PRO A 282 -8.49 -51.02 12.33
N THR A 283 -8.26 -52.29 12.01
CA THR A 283 -7.05 -52.84 11.37
C THR A 283 -6.97 -52.42 9.89
N ASP A 284 -5.77 -52.04 9.45
CA ASP A 284 -5.40 -51.46 8.13
C ASP A 284 -5.59 -52.39 6.89
N ASP A 285 -6.36 -53.47 6.97
CA ASP A 285 -6.26 -54.58 6.00
C ASP A 285 -7.37 -54.61 4.92
N ILE A 286 -8.16 -53.54 4.77
CA ILE A 286 -9.36 -53.53 3.89
C ILE A 286 -9.22 -52.58 2.68
N THR A 287 -8.16 -51.76 2.61
CA THR A 287 -7.95 -50.81 1.51
C THR A 287 -7.51 -51.46 0.19
N ASP A 288 -7.02 -52.70 0.21
CA ASP A 288 -6.45 -53.37 -0.97
C ASP A 288 -7.47 -54.17 -1.81
N LEU A 289 -8.73 -54.26 -1.39
CA LEU A 289 -9.77 -55.02 -2.10
C LEU A 289 -10.74 -54.16 -2.93
N ILE A 290 -10.49 -52.86 -3.07
CA ILE A 290 -11.40 -51.93 -3.76
C ILE A 290 -10.81 -51.52 -5.13
N PRO A 291 -11.49 -51.81 -6.25
CA PRO A 291 -11.09 -51.28 -7.56
C PRO A 291 -11.04 -49.74 -7.54
N LYS A 292 -9.92 -49.14 -7.98
CA LYS A 292 -9.64 -47.69 -7.93
C LYS A 292 -10.71 -46.80 -8.59
N THR A 293 -11.55 -47.36 -9.46
CA THR A 293 -12.69 -46.71 -10.09
C THR A 293 -13.86 -46.42 -9.13
N ILE A 294 -14.01 -47.17 -8.04
CA ILE A 294 -15.06 -47.00 -7.03
C ILE A 294 -14.58 -46.08 -5.87
N ALA A 295 -13.27 -46.03 -5.64
CA ALA A 295 -12.68 -45.18 -4.60
C ALA A 295 -12.87 -43.67 -4.87
N ASN A 296 -12.96 -43.26 -6.14
CA ASN A 296 -13.16 -41.85 -6.50
C ASN A 296 -14.61 -41.39 -6.34
N SER A 297 -15.61 -42.26 -6.51
CA SER A 297 -17.01 -41.94 -6.23
C SER A 297 -17.33 -41.89 -4.72
N LEU A 298 -16.53 -42.53 -3.88
CA LEU A 298 -16.70 -42.54 -2.42
C LEU A 298 -16.08 -41.32 -1.72
N LYS A 299 -15.14 -40.60 -2.36
CA LYS A 299 -14.54 -39.38 -1.78
C LYS A 299 -15.45 -38.15 -1.89
N GLU A 300 -16.34 -38.08 -2.88
CA GLU A 300 -17.25 -36.93 -3.04
C GLU A 300 -18.52 -37.01 -2.15
N VAL A 301 -18.88 -38.19 -1.65
CA VAL A 301 -20.06 -38.40 -0.78
C VAL A 301 -19.78 -38.07 0.70
N GLN A 302 -18.55 -37.69 1.06
CA GLN A 302 -18.14 -37.51 2.46
C GLN A 302 -18.66 -36.24 3.18
N LYS A 303 -19.41 -35.35 2.52
CA LYS A 303 -19.71 -34.01 3.08
C LYS A 303 -21.12 -33.76 3.62
N ALA A 304 -22.03 -34.74 3.63
CA ALA A 304 -23.37 -34.50 4.17
C ALA A 304 -24.02 -35.76 4.76
N ILE A 305 -23.50 -36.26 5.89
CA ILE A 305 -24.21 -37.27 6.68
C ILE A 305 -24.22 -36.84 8.16
N PRO A 306 -25.38 -36.69 8.82
CA PRO A 306 -25.48 -36.32 10.23
C PRO A 306 -25.17 -37.49 11.19
N PHE A 307 -24.44 -38.52 10.74
CA PHE A 307 -24.16 -39.74 11.49
C PHE A 307 -22.64 -39.89 11.73
N ALA A 308 -22.26 -40.22 12.97
CA ALA A 308 -20.86 -40.29 13.37
C ALA A 308 -20.14 -41.45 12.65
N LEU A 309 -19.05 -41.14 11.94
CA LEU A 309 -18.14 -42.12 11.32
C LEU A 309 -17.62 -43.18 12.31
N ASN A 310 -17.81 -42.98 13.61
CA ASN A 310 -17.32 -43.83 14.71
C ASN A 310 -18.45 -44.62 15.42
N ALA A 311 -19.67 -44.66 14.88
CA ALA A 311 -20.78 -45.42 15.46
C ALA A 311 -20.85 -46.85 14.90
N SER A 312 -21.18 -47.82 15.77
CA SER A 312 -21.47 -49.20 15.37
C SER A 312 -22.99 -49.40 15.24
N TYR A 313 -23.39 -50.13 14.21
CA TYR A 313 -24.79 -50.38 13.88
C TYR A 313 -25.11 -51.86 14.10
N LYS A 314 -26.27 -52.15 14.70
CA LYS A 314 -26.80 -53.50 14.82
C LYS A 314 -27.98 -53.67 13.89
N ARG A 315 -27.98 -54.72 13.08
CA ARG A 315 -29.07 -55.01 12.15
C ARG A 315 -30.35 -55.33 12.93
N ARG A 316 -31.49 -54.79 12.51
CA ARG A 316 -32.79 -55.14 13.08
C ARG A 316 -33.12 -56.59 12.72
N SER A 317 -33.48 -57.38 13.72
CA SER A 317 -34.00 -58.73 13.52
C SER A 317 -35.50 -58.64 13.32
N THR A 318 -35.93 -58.44 12.08
CA THR A 318 -37.35 -58.44 11.76
C THR A 318 -37.65 -59.60 10.82
N ARG A 319 -38.46 -60.56 11.30
CA ARG A 319 -39.15 -61.55 10.46
C ARG A 319 -40.32 -60.85 9.77
N THR A 320 -40.03 -60.00 8.80
CA THR A 320 -41.06 -59.37 7.98
C THR A 320 -41.00 -60.03 6.62
N GLU A 321 -42.02 -60.81 6.28
CA GLU A 321 -42.22 -61.35 4.94
C GLU A 321 -43.20 -60.42 4.21
N GLY A 322 -42.81 -59.92 3.03
CA GLY A 322 -43.63 -58.99 2.21
C GLY A 322 -42.78 -57.96 1.46
N SER A 323 -43.44 -57.12 0.65
CA SER A 323 -42.82 -55.94 0.03
C SER A 323 -43.35 -54.65 0.64
N THR A 324 -42.51 -53.64 0.76
CA THR A 324 -42.93 -52.29 1.18
C THR A 324 -42.55 -51.29 0.10
N VAL A 325 -43.49 -50.40 -0.24
CA VAL A 325 -43.28 -49.32 -1.21
C VAL A 325 -43.29 -48.00 -0.44
N TYR A 326 -42.24 -47.19 -0.62
CA TYR A 326 -42.16 -45.83 -0.12
C TYR A 326 -42.19 -44.85 -1.29
N ASP A 327 -43.17 -43.95 -1.30
CA ASP A 327 -43.27 -42.87 -2.28
C ASP A 327 -42.58 -41.61 -1.75
N PHE A 328 -41.59 -41.12 -2.47
CA PHE A 328 -40.87 -39.88 -2.20
C PHE A 328 -41.29 -38.81 -3.21
N LYS A 329 -42.10 -37.86 -2.76
CA LYS A 329 -42.51 -36.69 -3.54
C LYS A 329 -41.91 -35.44 -2.93
N GLY A 330 -41.19 -34.66 -3.73
CA GLY A 330 -40.56 -33.46 -3.21
C GLY A 330 -39.95 -32.55 -4.26
N ARG A 331 -39.58 -31.35 -3.82
CA ARG A 331 -38.73 -30.41 -4.54
C ARG A 331 -37.56 -30.07 -3.62
N SER A 332 -36.38 -29.84 -4.18
CA SER A 332 -35.20 -29.46 -3.41
C SER A 332 -34.79 -28.05 -3.79
N THR A 333 -34.31 -27.26 -2.83
CA THR A 333 -33.59 -26.02 -3.13
C THR A 333 -32.13 -26.36 -3.41
N ILE A 334 -31.60 -25.90 -4.54
CA ILE A 334 -30.19 -26.09 -4.89
C ILE A 334 -29.52 -24.75 -5.20
N GLU A 335 -28.22 -24.68 -4.93
CA GLU A 335 -27.38 -23.53 -5.28
C GLU A 335 -26.77 -23.72 -6.68
N ARG A 336 -26.67 -22.62 -7.43
CA ARG A 336 -25.97 -22.55 -8.72
C ARG A 336 -25.11 -21.28 -8.79
N HIS A 337 -24.12 -21.34 -9.67
CA HIS A 337 -23.21 -20.23 -9.95
C HIS A 337 -23.50 -19.63 -11.32
N HIS A 338 -23.42 -18.30 -11.39
CA HIS A 338 -23.51 -17.53 -12.63
C HIS A 338 -22.28 -16.62 -12.72
N PHE A 339 -21.59 -16.68 -13.87
CA PHE A 339 -20.34 -15.94 -14.07
C PHE A 339 -20.54 -14.82 -15.09
N LEU A 340 -20.00 -13.63 -14.78
CA LEU A 340 -19.88 -12.52 -15.73
C LEU A 340 -18.44 -12.10 -15.86
N THR A 341 -17.97 -11.98 -17.10
CA THR A 341 -16.62 -11.52 -17.39
C THR A 341 -16.67 -10.15 -18.04
N PHE A 342 -15.88 -9.23 -17.51
CA PHE A 342 -15.64 -7.90 -18.05
C PHE A 342 -14.16 -7.74 -18.37
N ASN A 343 -13.86 -7.16 -19.54
CA ASN A 343 -12.52 -6.70 -19.91
C ASN A 343 -12.64 -5.21 -20.29
N ILE A 344 -11.67 -4.40 -19.88
CA ILE A 344 -11.68 -2.95 -20.19
C ILE A 344 -11.62 -2.72 -21.71
N GLY A 345 -10.94 -3.60 -22.44
CA GLY A 345 -10.81 -3.57 -23.88
C GLY A 345 -10.06 -2.34 -24.39
N ASP A 346 -10.36 -1.97 -25.63
CA ASP A 346 -9.79 -0.79 -26.29
C ASP A 346 -10.55 0.49 -25.86
N ILE A 347 -10.38 0.85 -24.59
CA ILE A 347 -10.92 2.11 -24.06
C ILE A 347 -10.19 3.32 -24.67
N TYR A 348 -8.94 3.14 -25.08
CA TYR A 348 -8.10 4.22 -25.59
C TYR A 348 -8.59 4.76 -26.95
N SER A 349 -9.12 3.91 -27.84
CA SER A 349 -9.67 4.40 -29.12
C SER A 349 -10.82 5.39 -28.96
N ARG A 350 -11.58 5.31 -27.87
CA ARG A 350 -12.70 6.22 -27.58
C ARG A 350 -12.32 7.43 -26.73
N TYR A 351 -11.44 7.25 -25.74
CA TYR A 351 -11.17 8.27 -24.73
C TYR A 351 -9.69 8.68 -24.60
N GLY A 352 -8.79 8.17 -25.45
CA GLY A 352 -7.35 8.38 -25.34
C GLY A 352 -6.90 9.85 -25.46
N ALA A 353 -7.73 10.72 -26.03
CA ALA A 353 -7.48 12.16 -26.12
C ALA A 353 -8.17 12.98 -25.02
N ASP A 354 -8.98 12.35 -24.16
CA ASP A 354 -9.72 13.04 -23.09
C ASP A 354 -8.87 13.13 -21.81
N PRO A 355 -8.45 14.34 -21.39
CA PRO A 355 -7.63 14.53 -20.20
C PRO A 355 -8.34 14.18 -18.88
N ALA A 356 -9.66 13.96 -18.89
CA ALA A 356 -10.38 13.45 -17.72
C ALA A 356 -10.22 11.91 -17.57
N VAL A 357 -9.82 11.21 -18.63
CA VAL A 357 -9.69 9.74 -18.67
C VAL A 357 -8.22 9.33 -18.76
N PHE A 358 -7.42 9.99 -19.61
CA PHE A 358 -5.99 9.77 -19.76
C PHE A 358 -5.22 11.07 -19.61
N ARG A 359 -4.33 11.15 -18.62
CA ARG A 359 -3.61 12.39 -18.35
C ARG A 359 -2.16 12.13 -17.93
N ASP A 360 -1.24 12.86 -18.55
CA ASP A 360 0.16 12.91 -18.15
C ASP A 360 0.41 14.24 -17.40
N VAL A 361 1.01 14.18 -16.21
CA VAL A 361 1.34 15.38 -15.40
C VAL A 361 2.79 15.36 -14.89
N PRO A 362 3.56 16.45 -15.05
CA PRO A 362 4.79 16.59 -14.29
C PRO A 362 4.46 16.79 -12.81
N LEU A 363 5.08 16.02 -11.91
CA LEU A 363 4.99 16.28 -10.45
C LEU A 363 5.97 17.36 -9.99
N SER A 364 6.85 17.84 -10.87
CA SER A 364 7.71 18.99 -10.60
C SER A 364 6.87 20.27 -10.60
N ASP A 365 6.02 20.43 -9.59
CA ASP A 365 5.27 21.66 -9.34
C ASP A 365 6.22 22.72 -8.78
N GLU A 366 6.16 23.93 -9.33
CA GLU A 366 6.98 25.06 -8.88
C GLU A 366 6.78 25.36 -7.39
N THR A 367 5.59 25.09 -6.85
CA THR A 367 5.20 25.29 -5.45
C THR A 367 5.98 24.40 -4.48
N PHE A 368 6.40 23.20 -4.92
CA PHE A 368 7.15 22.26 -4.08
C PHE A 368 8.67 22.35 -4.28
N GLN A 369 9.14 23.35 -5.02
CA GLN A 369 10.56 23.52 -5.23
C GLN A 369 11.23 24.22 -4.05
N GLN A 370 12.40 23.72 -3.71
CA GLN A 370 13.32 24.37 -2.78
C GLN A 370 14.61 24.69 -3.50
N ARG A 371 15.29 25.73 -3.02
CA ARG A 371 16.62 26.10 -3.48
C ARG A 371 17.61 25.94 -2.34
N GLU A 372 18.67 25.20 -2.61
CA GLU A 372 19.82 25.06 -1.72
C GLU A 372 20.93 26.03 -2.16
N VAL A 373 21.58 26.64 -1.18
CA VAL A 373 22.76 27.49 -1.34
C VAL A 373 23.87 26.89 -0.49
N SER A 374 24.88 26.35 -1.15
CA SER A 374 26.05 25.76 -0.50
C SER A 374 27.01 26.86 -0.04
N ILE A 375 27.51 26.75 1.18
CA ILE A 375 28.50 27.66 1.75
C ILE A 375 29.87 26.98 1.66
N ASN A 376 30.73 27.54 0.81
CA ASN A 376 32.10 27.08 0.67
C ASN A 376 33.01 27.90 1.57
N ILE A 377 33.72 27.18 2.43
CA ILE A 377 34.68 27.76 3.36
C ILE A 377 36.07 27.57 2.77
N ASP A 378 36.84 28.65 2.63
CA ASP A 378 38.21 28.56 2.14
C ASP A 378 39.07 27.63 3.02
N GLY A 379 39.90 26.78 2.41
CA GLY A 379 40.72 25.80 3.16
C GLY A 379 41.76 26.42 4.11
N ALA A 380 42.13 27.70 3.93
CA ALA A 380 42.93 28.41 4.93
C ALA A 380 42.13 28.71 6.20
N VAL A 381 40.83 29.02 6.06
CA VAL A 381 39.93 29.27 7.19
C VAL A 381 39.82 28.03 8.07
N GLU A 382 39.72 26.83 7.47
CA GLU A 382 39.60 25.56 8.20
C GLU A 382 40.82 25.29 9.09
N ARG A 383 42.04 25.51 8.56
CA ARG A 383 43.29 25.31 9.30
C ARG A 383 43.41 26.24 10.51
N ASP A 384 43.07 27.51 10.31
CA ASP A 384 43.26 28.56 11.32
C ASP A 384 42.03 28.80 12.21
N PHE A 385 40.93 28.07 11.95
CA PHE A 385 39.66 28.23 12.66
C PHE A 385 39.86 28.16 14.18
N ASN A 386 40.57 27.13 14.66
CA ASN A 386 40.79 26.90 16.09
C ASN A 386 41.53 28.04 16.81
N ASN A 387 42.37 28.77 16.10
CA ASN A 387 43.28 29.75 16.69
C ASN A 387 42.74 31.18 16.53
N MET A 388 41.91 31.43 15.52
CA MET A 388 41.48 32.78 15.15
C MET A 388 39.97 33.00 15.23
N VAL A 389 39.13 31.96 15.08
CA VAL A 389 37.68 32.12 14.90
C VAL A 389 36.92 31.21 15.86
N ASN A 390 35.99 31.77 16.64
CA ASN A 390 35.10 30.97 17.46
C ASN A 390 33.98 30.35 16.62
N ASN A 391 33.34 31.18 15.81
CA ASN A 391 32.28 30.77 14.90
C ASN A 391 32.06 31.79 13.78
N VAL A 392 31.38 31.32 12.74
CA VAL A 392 30.90 32.12 11.61
C VAL A 392 29.42 31.88 11.46
N VAL A 393 28.64 32.95 11.35
CA VAL A 393 27.22 32.88 11.05
C VAL A 393 27.01 33.42 9.64
N VAL A 394 26.43 32.60 8.76
CA VAL A 394 25.96 33.06 7.46
C VAL A 394 24.45 33.20 7.54
N THR A 395 23.96 34.42 7.33
CA THR A 395 22.54 34.75 7.27
C THR A 395 22.15 34.94 5.81
N LEU A 396 21.13 34.24 5.35
CA LEU A 396 20.52 34.39 4.04
C LEU A 396 19.14 35.02 4.20
N ARG A 397 18.86 36.01 3.36
CA ARG A 397 17.57 36.68 3.25
C ARG A 397 17.05 36.55 1.81
N LYS A 398 15.91 35.88 1.65
CA LYS A 398 15.16 35.80 0.40
C LYS A 398 13.96 36.73 0.48
N ILE A 399 13.88 37.68 -0.44
CA ILE A 399 12.70 38.53 -0.64
C ILE A 399 11.90 37.89 -1.78
N HIS A 400 10.68 37.45 -1.48
CA HIS A 400 9.77 36.79 -2.42
C HIS A 400 9.03 37.81 -3.30
N GLN A 401 8.38 37.31 -4.35
CA GLN A 401 7.65 38.13 -5.31
C GLN A 401 6.49 38.91 -4.67
N ASP A 402 5.83 38.33 -3.67
CA ASP A 402 4.78 38.95 -2.85
C ASP A 402 5.33 39.91 -1.78
N SER A 403 6.65 40.13 -1.76
CA SER A 403 7.39 40.93 -0.76
C SER A 403 7.51 40.28 0.62
N SER A 404 7.02 39.05 0.82
CA SER A 404 7.33 38.28 2.01
C SER A 404 8.84 37.97 2.07
N VAL A 405 9.35 37.69 3.27
CA VAL A 405 10.78 37.49 3.49
C VAL A 405 11.03 36.18 4.22
N THR A 406 11.84 35.32 3.61
CA THR A 406 12.42 34.15 4.26
C THR A 406 13.83 34.47 4.73
N VAL A 407 14.09 34.29 6.03
CA VAL A 407 15.44 34.41 6.63
C VAL A 407 15.90 33.04 7.12
N LYS A 408 17.15 32.70 6.81
CA LYS A 408 17.79 31.44 7.23
C LYS A 408 19.19 31.74 7.73
N GLU A 409 19.63 30.99 8.73
CA GLU A 409 20.95 31.16 9.34
C GLU A 409 21.61 29.81 9.52
N ILE A 410 22.93 29.79 9.32
CA ILE A 410 23.77 28.63 9.63
C ILE A 410 24.95 29.10 10.48
N LEU A 411 25.15 28.39 11.59
CA LEU A 411 26.30 28.55 12.47
C LEU A 411 27.35 27.51 12.10
N ILE A 412 28.51 27.99 11.66
CA ILE A 412 29.68 27.20 11.37
C ILE A 412 30.65 27.38 12.54
N ASN A 413 31.00 26.29 13.21
CA ASN A 413 31.98 26.26 14.29
C ASN A 413 32.90 25.05 14.12
N LYS A 414 33.86 24.86 15.03
CA LYS A 414 34.77 23.71 15.01
C LYS A 414 34.06 22.35 14.92
N GLU A 415 32.94 22.19 15.61
CA GLU A 415 32.19 20.93 15.61
C GLU A 415 31.50 20.67 14.27
N PHE A 416 31.24 21.72 13.47
CA PHE A 416 30.68 21.58 12.14
C PHE A 416 31.64 20.85 11.19
N PHE A 417 32.94 21.17 11.23
CA PHE A 417 33.97 20.53 10.38
C PHE A 417 34.21 19.05 10.69
N LYS A 418 33.83 18.59 11.89
CA LYS A 418 33.91 17.15 12.24
C LYS A 418 32.82 16.33 11.56
N LYS A 419 31.76 16.98 11.07
CA LYS A 419 30.67 16.32 10.33
C LYS A 419 31.08 16.28 8.86
N SER A 420 30.98 15.12 8.21
CA SER A 420 31.25 14.98 6.76
C SER A 420 30.15 15.61 5.88
N THR A 421 29.62 16.76 6.29
CA THR A 421 28.48 17.44 5.65
C THR A 421 28.88 18.87 5.33
N SER A 422 28.75 19.26 4.06
CA SER A 422 28.97 20.64 3.64
C SER A 422 27.89 21.58 4.21
N PRO A 423 28.24 22.80 4.65
CA PRO A 423 27.24 23.74 5.13
C PRO A 423 26.36 24.24 4.00
N SER A 424 25.05 24.24 4.19
CA SER A 424 24.10 24.78 3.23
C SER A 424 22.88 25.42 3.89
N LEU A 425 22.25 26.33 3.15
CA LEU A 425 21.01 27.01 3.53
C LEU A 425 19.97 26.75 2.45
N SER A 426 18.74 26.42 2.84
CA SER A 426 17.64 26.21 1.89
C SER A 426 16.44 27.11 2.14
N TYR A 427 15.78 27.53 1.06
CA TYR A 427 14.51 28.25 1.08
C TYR A 427 13.54 27.68 0.04
N LEU A 428 12.25 27.78 0.33
CA LEU A 428 11.18 27.26 -0.52
C LEU A 428 10.78 28.29 -1.58
N ASN A 429 10.15 27.82 -2.66
CA ASN A 429 9.29 28.65 -3.49
C ASN A 429 8.01 28.95 -2.70
N GLN A 430 7.67 30.24 -2.53
CA GLN A 430 6.46 30.67 -1.82
C GLN A 430 5.51 31.41 -2.77
N GLY A 431 5.18 30.78 -3.90
CA GLY A 431 4.35 31.38 -4.94
C GLY A 431 5.12 32.38 -5.83
N ASP A 432 6.44 32.25 -5.89
CA ASP A 432 7.28 32.97 -6.84
C ASP A 432 7.13 32.36 -8.24
N HIS A 433 6.54 33.14 -9.15
CA HIS A 433 6.36 32.75 -10.55
C HIS A 433 7.50 33.26 -11.44
N ASP A 434 8.14 34.38 -11.08
CA ASP A 434 9.37 34.85 -11.74
C ASP A 434 10.58 34.04 -11.23
N ARG A 435 10.99 33.07 -12.04
CA ARG A 435 12.10 32.17 -11.74
C ARG A 435 13.41 32.92 -11.51
N MET A 436 13.77 33.86 -12.38
CA MET A 436 15.03 34.59 -12.27
C MET A 436 15.08 35.43 -11.01
N ARG A 437 13.95 36.04 -10.63
CA ARG A 437 13.81 36.77 -9.38
C ARG A 437 13.79 35.85 -8.16
N TRP A 438 13.20 34.65 -8.25
CA TRP A 438 13.22 33.66 -7.18
C TRP A 438 14.65 33.24 -6.81
N LEU A 439 15.54 33.10 -7.80
CA LEU A 439 16.94 32.75 -7.59
C LEU A 439 17.75 33.83 -6.84
N ASN A 440 17.31 35.09 -6.83
CA ASN A 440 18.00 36.17 -6.16
C ASN A 440 17.76 36.13 -4.64
N TYR A 441 18.84 36.24 -3.89
CA TYR A 441 18.86 36.37 -2.44
C TYR A 441 19.94 37.36 -1.99
N GLU A 442 19.91 37.70 -0.72
CA GLU A 442 20.93 38.49 -0.06
C GLU A 442 21.56 37.66 1.05
N TYR A 443 22.84 37.86 1.32
CA TYR A 443 23.50 37.22 2.44
C TYR A 443 24.42 38.17 3.20
N GLN A 444 24.64 37.85 4.46
CA GLN A 444 25.55 38.54 5.36
C GLN A 444 26.39 37.49 6.11
N VAL A 445 27.69 37.75 6.26
CA VAL A 445 28.61 36.89 6.99
C VAL A 445 29.04 37.60 8.27
N THR A 446 28.82 36.97 9.42
CA THR A 446 29.25 37.47 10.72
C THR A 446 30.32 36.55 11.30
N TRP A 447 31.51 37.11 11.52
CA TRP A 447 32.64 36.45 12.17
C TRP A 447 32.65 36.78 13.65
N GLN A 448 32.82 35.77 14.50
CA GLN A 448 33.06 35.93 15.93
C GLN A 448 34.45 35.40 16.27
N PHE A 449 35.24 36.25 16.93
CA PHE A 449 36.63 35.97 17.27
C PHE A 449 36.80 35.74 18.77
N PRO A 450 37.86 35.02 19.20
CA PRO A 450 38.27 34.95 20.59
C PRO A 450 38.43 36.35 21.21
N GLY A 451 38.05 36.50 22.47
CA GLY A 451 38.12 37.79 23.18
C GLY A 451 37.03 38.80 22.78
N GLY A 452 35.89 38.31 22.25
CA GLY A 452 34.66 39.10 22.08
C GLY A 452 34.58 39.96 20.81
N GLY A 453 35.55 39.86 19.91
CA GLY A 453 35.52 40.58 18.63
C GLY A 453 34.39 40.05 17.73
N ARG A 454 33.63 40.97 17.11
CA ARG A 454 32.59 40.64 16.13
C ARG A 454 32.77 41.50 14.89
N LEU A 455 32.70 40.88 13.71
CA LEU A 455 32.70 41.58 12.43
C LEU A 455 31.57 41.06 11.57
N ALA A 456 30.66 41.93 11.13
CA ALA A 456 29.62 41.61 10.15
C ALA A 456 29.96 42.26 8.81
N SER A 457 29.80 41.52 7.72
CA SER A 457 29.86 42.10 6.37
C SER A 457 28.61 42.95 6.11
N GLU A 458 28.63 43.73 5.03
CA GLU A 458 27.40 44.28 4.46
C GLU A 458 26.55 43.17 3.80
N TRP A 459 25.26 43.45 3.58
CA TRP A 459 24.38 42.57 2.81
C TRP A 459 24.82 42.55 1.35
N THR A 460 25.12 41.37 0.84
CA THR A 460 25.55 41.16 -0.54
C THR A 460 24.46 40.46 -1.32
N LYS A 461 24.07 41.01 -2.47
CA LYS A 461 23.12 40.39 -3.41
C LYS A 461 23.82 39.29 -4.20
N ALA A 462 23.18 38.13 -4.30
CA ALA A 462 23.68 37.00 -5.07
C ALA A 462 22.53 36.19 -5.70
N ASN A 463 22.87 35.45 -6.75
CA ASN A 463 21.99 34.47 -7.39
C ASN A 463 22.72 33.14 -7.69
N SER A 464 23.95 33.01 -7.21
CA SER A 464 24.76 31.79 -7.32
C SER A 464 24.22 30.70 -6.38
N PRO A 465 24.26 29.41 -6.74
CA PRO A 465 23.97 28.32 -5.79
C PRO A 465 25.08 28.12 -4.75
N VAL A 466 26.19 28.86 -4.85
CA VAL A 466 27.33 28.76 -3.95
C VAL A 466 27.71 30.15 -3.43
N VAL A 467 27.97 30.24 -2.12
CA VAL A 467 28.59 31.40 -1.46
C VAL A 467 29.96 31.00 -0.95
N ASN A 468 31.01 31.62 -1.50
CA ASN A 468 32.37 31.45 -0.98
C ASN A 468 32.60 32.46 0.15
N ILE A 469 33.07 31.99 1.30
CA ILE A 469 33.43 32.84 2.44
C ILE A 469 34.93 32.76 2.72
N TYR A 470 35.52 33.92 2.99
CA TYR A 470 36.96 34.09 3.21
C TYR A 470 37.20 34.79 4.55
N LEU A 471 38.26 34.41 5.26
CA LEU A 471 38.64 35.04 6.52
C LEU A 471 39.10 36.49 6.25
N PRO A 472 38.49 37.52 6.88
CA PRO A 472 38.87 38.92 6.65
C PRO A 472 40.11 39.37 7.43
N TYR A 473 40.70 38.47 8.22
CA TYR A 473 41.90 38.71 9.03
C TYR A 473 42.99 37.68 8.71
N LYS A 474 44.23 38.08 8.93
CA LYS A 474 45.42 37.23 8.87
C LYS A 474 46.17 37.25 10.18
N ARG A 475 46.97 36.21 10.44
CA ARG A 475 47.97 36.25 11.50
C ARG A 475 49.16 37.08 11.07
N TRP A 476 49.59 38.00 11.94
CA TRP A 476 50.85 38.71 11.83
C TRP A 476 51.77 38.24 12.96
N LYS A 477 52.92 37.67 12.58
CA LYS A 477 53.94 37.21 13.52
C LYS A 477 55.07 38.24 13.54
N MET A 478 55.40 38.72 14.73
CA MET A 478 56.55 39.58 14.98
C MET A 478 57.60 38.80 15.76
N ASP A 479 58.69 38.46 15.08
CA ASP A 479 59.86 37.85 15.67
C ASP A 479 60.81 38.94 16.22
N PHE A 480 61.58 38.57 17.24
CA PHE A 480 62.53 39.48 17.88
C PHE A 480 63.96 39.06 17.56
N SER A 481 64.84 40.04 17.36
CA SER A 481 66.27 39.81 17.14
C SER A 481 67.10 40.86 17.88
N GLY A 482 68.29 40.47 18.31
CA GLY A 482 69.26 41.37 18.93
C GLY A 482 70.27 40.65 19.80
N ASP A 483 71.37 41.34 20.10
CA ASP A 483 72.43 40.82 20.98
C ASP A 483 72.05 40.91 22.47
N MET A 484 71.71 39.74 23.05
CA MET A 484 71.36 39.62 24.47
C MET A 484 72.51 39.94 25.42
N LYS A 485 73.76 39.62 25.05
CA LYS A 485 74.92 39.88 25.90
C LYS A 485 75.17 41.37 26.00
N LYS A 486 75.08 42.08 24.87
CA LYS A 486 75.16 43.53 24.83
C LYS A 486 74.09 44.19 25.69
N LEU A 487 72.85 43.71 25.63
CA LEU A 487 71.75 44.24 26.45
C LEU A 487 71.99 44.02 27.96
N GLU A 488 72.54 42.87 28.34
CA GLU A 488 72.92 42.57 29.73
C GLU A 488 74.07 43.45 30.22
N GLU A 489 75.11 43.65 29.41
CA GLU A 489 76.25 44.54 29.68
C GLU A 489 75.79 46.00 29.85
N MET A 490 74.77 46.43 29.10
CA MET A 490 74.14 47.75 29.23
C MET A 490 73.23 47.88 30.46
N GLY A 491 73.13 46.85 31.31
CA GLY A 491 72.37 46.87 32.56
C GLY A 491 70.85 46.78 32.38
N ILE A 492 70.37 46.24 31.25
CA ILE A 492 68.94 46.05 30.98
C ILE A 492 68.47 44.73 31.58
N VAL A 493 67.40 44.77 32.38
CA VAL A 493 66.83 43.59 33.08
C VAL A 493 65.56 43.05 32.44
N ALA A 494 64.87 43.88 31.65
CA ALA A 494 63.67 43.48 30.93
C ALA A 494 63.42 44.39 29.73
N ILE A 495 62.85 43.82 28.69
CA ILE A 495 62.44 44.50 27.46
C ILE A 495 60.98 44.19 27.24
N SER A 496 60.13 45.22 27.26
CA SER A 496 58.72 45.08 26.93
C SER A 496 58.49 45.56 25.52
N VAL A 497 58.05 44.66 24.64
CA VAL A 497 57.58 45.04 23.31
C VAL A 497 56.06 44.98 23.31
N GLN A 498 55.44 46.09 22.92
CA GLN A 498 53.99 46.21 22.79
C GLN A 498 53.63 46.62 21.37
N ALA A 499 52.84 45.80 20.69
CA ALA A 499 52.24 46.15 19.40
C ALA A 499 50.83 46.69 19.60
N SER A 500 50.46 47.72 18.86
CA SER A 500 49.09 48.23 18.76
C SER A 500 48.54 47.92 17.37
N TYR A 501 47.38 47.28 17.31
CA TYR A 501 46.80 46.86 16.04
C TYR A 501 45.28 47.04 16.01
N PRO A 502 44.71 47.33 14.82
CA PRO A 502 43.28 47.36 14.64
C PRO A 502 42.70 45.94 14.70
N PHE A 503 41.64 45.75 15.49
CA PHE A 503 40.92 44.50 15.59
C PHE A 503 39.44 44.76 15.89
N ALA A 504 38.55 44.31 15.00
CA ALA A 504 37.10 44.44 15.13
C ALA A 504 36.63 45.88 15.47
N GLY A 505 37.23 46.88 14.82
CA GLY A 505 36.90 48.30 15.01
C GLY A 505 37.53 48.97 16.25
N LEU A 506 38.33 48.24 17.04
CA LEU A 506 39.05 48.75 18.20
C LEU A 506 40.57 48.69 17.98
N GLN A 507 41.32 49.53 18.69
CA GLN A 507 42.78 49.40 18.80
C GLN A 507 43.11 48.48 19.98
N LYS A 508 43.77 47.36 19.71
CA LYS A 508 44.19 46.39 20.73
C LYS A 508 45.69 46.45 20.96
N PRO A 509 46.14 46.54 22.22
CA PRO A 509 47.54 46.33 22.57
C PRO A 509 47.81 44.84 22.85
N GLU A 510 48.89 44.29 22.28
CA GLU A 510 49.45 42.99 22.68
C GLU A 510 50.89 43.21 23.15
N ARG A 511 51.29 42.56 24.25
CA ARG A 511 52.59 42.79 24.88
C ARG A 511 53.31 41.49 25.19
N ILE A 512 54.61 41.49 24.93
CA ILE A 512 55.54 40.47 25.41
C ILE A 512 56.64 41.13 26.25
N THR A 513 57.17 40.39 27.22
CA THR A 513 58.32 40.80 28.02
C THR A 513 59.43 39.76 27.86
N ILE A 514 60.63 40.23 27.53
CA ILE A 514 61.83 39.43 27.30
C ILE A 514 62.87 39.83 28.35
N LYS A 515 63.55 38.87 28.96
CA LYS A 515 64.54 39.13 30.03
C LYS A 515 65.94 38.62 29.65
N PRO A 516 66.94 39.49 29.42
CA PRO A 516 68.30 39.02 29.16
C PRO A 516 68.88 38.20 30.34
N PRO A 517 69.65 37.10 30.12
CA PRO A 517 69.97 36.47 28.83
C PRO A 517 68.97 35.32 28.49
N GLU A 518 67.82 35.66 27.93
CA GLU A 518 66.81 34.69 27.49
C GLU A 518 66.98 34.35 26.00
N ASN A 519 66.68 33.10 25.63
CA ASN A 519 66.70 32.66 24.23
C ASN A 519 65.47 33.24 23.48
N LEU A 520 65.71 33.86 22.33
CA LEU A 520 64.70 34.48 21.46
C LEU A 520 63.99 33.51 20.52
N GLU A 521 64.50 32.31 20.26
CA GLU A 521 63.98 31.41 19.22
C GLU A 521 62.49 31.04 19.38
N SER A 522 61.97 31.07 20.61
CA SER A 522 60.55 30.79 20.92
C SER A 522 59.76 32.05 21.32
N ARG A 523 60.37 33.23 21.26
CA ARG A 523 59.76 34.50 21.65
C ARG A 523 59.30 35.24 20.41
N ASN A 524 57.99 35.32 20.24
CA ASN A 524 57.34 36.09 19.20
C ASN A 524 56.04 36.70 19.72
N LEU A 525 55.56 37.72 19.02
CA LEU A 525 54.23 38.26 19.21
C LEU A 525 53.39 37.85 18.01
N GLU A 526 52.30 37.14 18.27
CA GLU A 526 51.35 36.81 17.22
C GLU A 526 50.04 37.57 17.44
N ILE A 527 49.68 38.42 16.49
CA ILE A 527 48.49 39.27 16.52
C ILE A 527 47.59 38.99 15.32
N THR A 528 46.31 39.31 15.43
CA THR A 528 45.31 39.07 14.37
C THR A 528 44.91 40.40 13.79
N VAL A 529 45.21 40.62 12.51
CA VAL A 529 45.09 41.93 11.86
C VAL A 529 44.29 41.83 10.56
N PRO A 530 43.61 42.90 10.13
CA PRO A 530 42.91 42.93 8.85
C PRO A 530 43.82 42.52 7.68
N ASN A 531 43.26 41.88 6.66
CA ASN A 531 44.05 41.40 5.52
C ASN A 531 44.79 42.53 4.77
N ASP A 532 44.20 43.72 4.73
CA ASP A 532 44.72 44.94 4.13
C ASP A 532 45.76 45.68 5.00
N GLN A 533 45.99 45.23 6.25
CA GLN A 533 47.01 45.81 7.12
C GLN A 533 48.41 45.57 6.54
N GLN A 534 49.19 46.65 6.38
CA GLN A 534 50.54 46.62 5.82
C GLN A 534 51.66 46.87 6.84
N GLU A 535 51.36 47.56 7.95
CA GLU A 535 52.35 47.93 8.96
C GLU A 535 51.74 47.85 10.36
N ILE A 536 52.54 47.59 11.38
CA ILE A 536 52.10 47.52 12.78
C ILE A 536 52.90 48.51 13.62
N ASP A 537 52.19 49.37 14.34
CA ASP A 537 52.79 50.28 15.30
C ASP A 537 53.24 49.47 16.53
N TYR A 538 54.49 49.67 16.96
CA TYR A 538 55.01 49.04 18.16
C TYR A 538 55.80 50.02 19.02
N SER A 539 55.89 49.71 20.31
CA SER A 539 56.76 50.38 21.26
C SER A 539 57.65 49.36 21.96
N ILE A 540 58.93 49.69 22.10
CA ILE A 540 59.89 48.91 22.89
C ILE A 540 60.24 49.74 24.12
N THR A 541 60.12 49.15 25.29
CA THR A 541 60.54 49.75 26.55
C THR A 541 61.62 48.90 27.20
N TRP A 542 62.83 49.45 27.33
CA TRP A 542 63.94 48.84 28.05
C TRP A 542 63.93 49.29 29.51
N ILE A 543 63.97 48.33 30.43
CA ILE A 543 63.97 48.56 31.88
C ILE A 543 65.39 48.25 32.40
N ARG A 544 66.04 49.23 33.04
CA ARG A 544 67.39 49.10 33.58
C ARG A 544 67.39 48.62 35.04
N LYS A 545 68.54 48.13 35.52
CA LYS A 545 68.74 47.71 36.92
C LYS A 545 68.41 48.79 37.95
N ASP A 546 68.60 50.07 37.60
CA ASP A 546 68.28 51.23 38.44
C ASP A 546 66.79 51.62 38.43
N GLY A 547 65.95 50.90 37.68
CA GLY A 547 64.52 51.17 37.52
C GLY A 547 64.18 52.21 36.46
N SER A 548 65.16 52.87 35.84
CA SER A 548 64.93 53.82 34.74
C SER A 548 64.44 53.09 33.48
N ARG A 549 63.66 53.81 32.66
CA ARG A 549 63.02 53.26 31.45
C ARG A 549 63.39 54.09 30.23
N LEU A 550 63.74 53.42 29.15
CA LEU A 550 63.89 54.02 27.83
C LEU A 550 62.81 53.44 26.93
N THR A 551 62.16 54.28 26.13
CA THR A 551 61.11 53.85 25.21
C THR A 551 61.41 54.32 23.80
N ARG A 552 61.13 53.47 22.81
CA ARG A 552 61.18 53.80 21.38
C ARG A 552 59.91 53.30 20.71
N GLU A 553 59.30 54.15 19.91
CA GLU A 553 58.21 53.79 19.01
C GLU A 553 58.74 53.49 17.60
N GLY A 554 58.05 52.61 16.89
CA GLY A 554 58.42 52.23 15.53
C GLY A 554 57.26 51.58 14.80
N LYS A 555 57.47 51.33 13.50
CA LYS A 555 56.54 50.61 12.64
C LYS A 555 57.22 49.38 12.07
N ASP A 556 56.57 48.23 12.17
CA ASP A 556 57.03 46.98 11.56
C ASP A 556 56.24 46.69 10.28
N LYS A 557 56.95 46.35 9.20
CA LYS A 557 56.34 45.87 7.94
C LYS A 557 56.74 44.43 7.59
N HIS A 558 57.70 43.87 8.31
CA HIS A 558 58.42 42.66 7.90
C HIS A 558 58.29 41.52 8.91
N GLY A 559 57.62 41.75 10.05
CA GLY A 559 57.50 40.75 11.10
C GLY A 559 58.79 40.58 11.90
N LEU A 560 59.69 41.58 11.92
CA LEU A 560 60.97 41.48 12.63
C LEU A 560 61.31 42.78 13.34
N VAL A 561 61.52 42.70 14.65
CA VAL A 561 61.86 43.85 15.50
C VAL A 561 63.22 43.66 16.17
N PHE A 562 64.13 44.60 15.93
CA PHE A 562 65.45 44.65 16.58
C PHE A 562 65.37 45.32 17.95
N ILE A 563 65.61 44.52 19.00
CA ILE A 563 65.45 44.91 20.40
C ILE A 563 66.76 45.35 21.08
N ASP A 564 67.90 45.26 20.40
CA ASP A 564 69.23 45.68 20.87
C ASP A 564 69.63 47.12 20.45
N ASN A 565 68.79 47.76 19.64
CA ASN A 565 68.93 49.15 19.22
C ASN A 565 68.40 50.12 20.29
N VAL A 566 69.02 50.12 21.48
CA VAL A 566 68.67 51.00 22.60
C VAL A 566 68.95 52.47 22.21
N PRO A 567 68.01 53.42 22.42
CA PRO A 567 68.26 54.84 22.19
C PRO A 567 69.47 55.33 22.98
N VAL A 568 70.38 56.04 22.30
CA VAL A 568 71.47 56.77 22.94
C VAL A 568 70.89 58.09 23.43
N ASN A 569 71.07 58.41 24.71
CA ASN A 569 70.70 59.72 25.25
C ASN A 569 71.48 60.85 24.57
#